data_AF-A0A6G4RF13-F1
#
_entry.id   AF-A0A6G4RF13-F1
#
_cell.length_a   1.000
_cell.length_b   1.000
_cell.length_c   1.000
_cell.angle_alpha   90.00
_cell.angle_beta   90.00
_cell.angle_gamma   90.00
#
_symmetry.space_group_name_H-M   'P 1'
#
loop_
_entity.id
_entity.type
_entity.pdbx_description
1 polymer ?
#
loop_
_entity_poly.entity_id
_entity_poly.type
_entity_poly.pdbx_seq_one_letter_code
_entity_poly.pdbx_strand_id
1 'polypeptide(L)'
;MSYPVRDARERIQTAHQPIIAAINDCATQVAAPWDTARTTNPDAVVDPLRRALAERGVLAELVSLLVDVVEAIGYECHGSPVPAPPYVIVTSRGPMVRVTIDPGRLVIRFDAFEVLRDPDPERRATYHRCDGVTVSVSLE
;
A
#
# COMPACT_ATOMS: atom_id res chain seq x y z
N MET A 1 8.61 15.74 -11.14
CA MET A 1 9.01 14.59 -10.29
C MET A 1 10.45 14.81 -9.89
N SER A 2 10.75 14.78 -8.59
CA SER A 2 12.13 14.73 -8.10
C SER A 2 12.75 13.38 -8.49
N TYR A 3 14.04 13.36 -8.82
CA TYR A 3 14.77 12.13 -9.18
C TYR A 3 14.57 10.97 -8.17
N PRO A 4 14.60 11.20 -6.84
CA PRO A 4 14.40 10.14 -5.84
C PRO A 4 13.06 9.40 -5.93
N VAL A 5 11.98 10.09 -6.30
CA VAL A 5 10.64 9.47 -6.41
C VAL A 5 10.58 8.54 -7.62
N ARG A 6 11.27 8.89 -8.70
CA ARG A 6 11.34 8.05 -9.91
C ARG A 6 12.17 6.80 -9.63
N ASP A 7 13.35 6.97 -9.05
CA ASP A 7 14.28 5.88 -8.79
C ASP A 7 13.71 4.89 -7.76
N ALA A 8 13.04 5.40 -6.72
CA ALA A 8 12.29 4.56 -5.78
C ALA A 8 11.18 3.74 -6.47
N ARG A 9 10.40 4.36 -7.36
CA ARG A 9 9.35 3.66 -8.10
C ARG A 9 9.92 2.56 -8.99
N GLU A 10 10.98 2.87 -9.73
CA GLU A 10 11.65 1.90 -10.61
C GLU A 10 12.23 0.73 -9.80
N ARG A 11 12.85 1.01 -8.65
CA ARG A 11 13.33 -0.01 -7.72
C ARG A 11 12.21 -0.94 -7.25
N ILE A 12 11.08 -0.39 -6.80
CA ILE A 12 9.93 -1.18 -6.36
C ILE A 12 9.40 -2.06 -7.50
N GLN A 13 9.27 -1.50 -8.70
CA GLN A 13 8.74 -2.23 -9.86
C GLN A 13 9.69 -3.27 -10.43
N THR A 14 10.99 -3.21 -10.15
CA THR A 14 11.96 -4.17 -10.69
C THR A 14 12.37 -5.21 -9.65
N ALA A 15 12.63 -4.80 -8.41
CA ALA A 15 13.14 -5.68 -7.37
C ALA A 15 12.05 -6.27 -6.47
N HIS A 16 10.88 -5.62 -6.36
CA HIS A 16 9.85 -5.98 -5.38
C HIS A 16 8.52 -6.43 -6.00
N GLN A 17 8.57 -6.95 -7.23
CA GLN A 17 7.40 -7.58 -7.89
C GLN A 17 6.74 -8.69 -7.06
N PRO A 18 7.48 -9.56 -6.34
CA PRO A 18 6.86 -10.58 -5.49
C PRO A 18 5.96 -9.99 -4.40
N ILE A 19 6.35 -8.86 -3.78
CA ILE A 19 5.55 -8.17 -2.75
C ILE A 19 4.28 -7.59 -3.37
N ILE A 20 4.39 -6.99 -4.57
CA ILE A 20 3.23 -6.46 -5.31
C ILE A 20 2.24 -7.59 -5.63
N ALA A 21 2.74 -8.74 -6.09
CA ALA A 21 1.93 -9.91 -6.37
C ALA A 21 1.27 -10.46 -5.09
N ALA A 22 1.98 -10.53 -3.97
CA ALA A 22 1.41 -10.97 -2.69
C ALA A 22 0.28 -10.05 -2.21
N ILE A 23 0.43 -8.72 -2.36
CA ILE A 23 -0.63 -7.75 -2.06
C ILE A 23 -1.83 -7.96 -2.98
N ASN A 24 -1.58 -8.19 -4.28
CA ASN A 24 -2.62 -8.46 -5.27
C ASN A 24 -3.43 -9.71 -4.90
N ASP A 25 -2.76 -10.79 -4.52
CA ASP A 25 -3.40 -12.04 -4.12
C ASP A 25 -4.24 -11.88 -2.86
N CYS A 26 -3.74 -11.14 -1.86
CA CYS A 26 -4.50 -10.80 -0.66
C CYS A 26 -5.76 -10.00 -1.01
N ALA A 27 -5.64 -9.00 -1.87
CA ALA A 27 -6.78 -8.18 -2.30
C ALA A 27 -7.81 -9.00 -3.09
N THR A 28 -7.36 -9.91 -3.96
CA THR A 28 -8.23 -10.85 -4.69
C THR A 28 -8.96 -11.80 -3.73
N GLN A 29 -8.28 -12.32 -2.71
CA GLN A 29 -8.89 -13.16 -1.68
C GLN A 29 -9.96 -12.39 -0.89
N VAL A 30 -9.71 -11.12 -0.55
CA VAL A 30 -10.68 -10.26 0.16
C VAL A 30 -11.91 -9.94 -0.68
N ALA A 31 -11.74 -9.78 -2.00
CA ALA A 31 -12.82 -9.47 -2.93
C ALA A 31 -13.58 -10.71 -3.44
N ALA A 32 -13.02 -11.92 -3.30
CA ALA A 32 -13.64 -13.17 -3.73
C ALA A 32 -15.10 -13.40 -3.27
N PRO A 33 -15.52 -13.04 -2.05
CA PRO A 33 -16.92 -13.21 -1.61
C PRO A 33 -17.87 -12.11 -2.11
N TRP A 34 -17.41 -11.12 -2.89
CA TRP A 34 -18.27 -10.02 -3.34
C TRP A 34 -19.00 -10.41 -4.63
N ASP A 35 -20.34 -10.26 -4.66
CA ASP A 35 -21.19 -10.62 -5.82
C ASP A 35 -20.82 -9.87 -7.11
N THR A 36 -20.36 -8.64 -6.94
CA THR A 36 -19.69 -7.85 -7.98
C THR A 36 -18.37 -7.39 -7.36
N ALA A 37 -17.33 -7.07 -8.13
CA ALA A 37 -16.00 -6.69 -7.62
C ALA A 37 -15.97 -5.35 -6.83
N ARG A 38 -17.02 -5.06 -6.06
CA ARG A 38 -17.25 -3.89 -5.23
C ARG A 38 -18.04 -4.22 -3.96
N THR A 39 -17.86 -3.38 -2.95
CA THR A 39 -18.65 -3.39 -1.70
C THR A 39 -18.88 -1.96 -1.22
N THR A 40 -19.92 -1.72 -0.43
CA THR A 40 -20.12 -0.44 0.29
C THR A 40 -19.76 -0.55 1.77
N ASN A 41 -19.26 -1.71 2.21
CA ASN A 41 -18.85 -1.95 3.58
C ASN A 41 -17.31 -1.79 3.73
N PRO A 42 -16.81 -0.74 4.41
CA PRO A 42 -15.38 -0.57 4.65
C PRO A 42 -14.76 -1.69 5.48
N ASP A 43 -15.54 -2.27 6.40
CA ASP A 43 -15.08 -3.34 7.30
C ASP A 43 -14.87 -4.65 6.54
N ALA A 44 -15.47 -4.79 5.35
CA ALA A 44 -15.21 -5.89 4.43
C ALA A 44 -13.90 -5.72 3.64
N VAL A 45 -13.19 -4.59 3.81
CA VAL A 45 -11.94 -4.29 3.10
C VAL A 45 -10.76 -4.23 4.05
N VAL A 46 -10.77 -3.30 5.01
CA VAL A 46 -9.57 -2.94 5.79
C VAL A 46 -9.09 -4.08 6.68
N ASP A 47 -9.99 -4.60 7.53
CA ASP A 47 -9.64 -5.66 8.48
C ASP A 47 -9.32 -7.00 7.80
N PRO A 48 -10.11 -7.47 6.80
CA PRO A 48 -9.75 -8.65 6.02
C PRO A 48 -8.41 -8.51 5.30
N LEU A 49 -8.14 -7.36 4.68
CA LEU A 49 -6.88 -7.12 4.00
C LEU A 49 -5.71 -7.11 4.99
N ARG A 50 -5.86 -6.41 6.11
CA ARG A 50 -4.82 -6.36 7.16
C ARG A 50 -4.49 -7.76 7.67
N ARG A 51 -5.52 -8.58 7.92
CA ARG A 51 -5.35 -9.96 8.37
C ARG A 51 -4.62 -10.80 7.32
N ALA A 52 -5.07 -10.77 6.07
CA ALA A 52 -4.46 -11.54 4.99
C ALA A 52 -2.97 -11.16 4.78
N LEU A 53 -2.64 -9.86 4.81
CA LEU A 53 -1.26 -9.38 4.70
C LEU A 53 -0.40 -9.81 5.90
N ALA A 54 -0.96 -9.80 7.12
CA ALA A 54 -0.25 -10.21 8.32
C ALA A 54 0.03 -11.72 8.33
N GLU A 55 -0.97 -12.54 7.98
CA GLU A 55 -0.86 -14.01 7.92
C GLU A 55 0.18 -14.46 6.90
N ARG A 56 0.34 -13.72 5.80
CA ARG A 56 1.35 -13.98 4.78
C ARG A 56 2.72 -13.33 5.05
N GLY A 57 2.88 -12.61 6.16
CA GLY A 57 4.14 -11.93 6.50
C GLY A 57 4.44 -10.67 5.67
N VAL A 58 3.54 -10.25 4.78
CA VAL A 58 3.74 -9.13 3.85
C VAL A 58 3.97 -7.82 4.59
N LEU A 59 3.40 -7.64 5.78
CA LEU A 59 3.64 -6.44 6.59
C LEU A 59 5.12 -6.27 6.99
N ALA A 60 5.82 -7.38 7.24
CA ALA A 60 7.26 -7.35 7.53
C ALA A 60 8.09 -7.15 6.26
N GLU A 61 7.69 -7.77 5.15
CA GLU A 61 8.34 -7.55 3.85
C GLU A 61 8.22 -6.10 3.38
N LEU A 62 7.09 -5.45 3.63
CA LEU A 62 6.88 -4.02 3.37
C LEU A 62 7.87 -3.11 4.11
N VAL A 63 8.30 -3.51 5.31
CA VAL A 63 9.35 -2.81 6.05
C VAL A 63 10.71 -3.00 5.38
N SER A 64 11.05 -4.24 5.02
CA SER A 64 12.29 -4.53 4.31
C SER A 64 12.37 -3.81 2.97
N LEU A 65 11.26 -3.76 2.22
CA LEU A 65 11.12 -2.97 1.00
C LEU A 65 11.37 -1.49 1.26
N LEU A 66 10.79 -0.93 2.33
CA LEU A 66 10.95 0.48 2.66
C LEU A 66 12.42 0.84 2.92
N VAL A 67 13.14 -0.01 3.66
CA VAL A 67 14.57 0.18 3.93
C VAL A 67 15.40 0.05 2.66
N ASP A 68 15.20 -1.01 1.86
CA ASP A 68 15.92 -1.21 0.58
C ASP A 68 15.70 -0.05 -0.38
N VAL A 69 14.46 0.44 -0.50
CA VAL A 69 14.16 1.57 -1.37
C VAL A 69 14.90 2.82 -0.92
N VAL A 70 14.87 3.15 0.38
CA VAL A 70 15.54 4.33 0.94
C VAL A 70 17.05 4.26 0.74
N GLU A 71 17.67 3.11 1.01
CA GLU A 71 19.10 2.89 0.77
C GLU A 71 19.45 3.02 -0.72
N ALA A 72 18.62 2.47 -1.61
CA ALA A 72 18.84 2.52 -3.05
C ALA A 72 18.78 3.94 -3.63
N ILE A 73 17.97 4.83 -3.03
CA ILE A 73 17.91 6.25 -3.41
C ILE A 73 18.92 7.12 -2.66
N GLY A 74 19.83 6.51 -1.89
CA GLY A 74 20.94 7.20 -1.24
C GLY A 74 20.58 7.98 0.03
N TYR A 75 19.47 7.63 0.68
CA TYR A 75 19.04 8.23 1.93
C TYR A 75 19.08 7.24 3.09
N GLU A 76 18.92 7.74 4.30
CA GLU A 76 18.84 6.95 5.52
C GLU A 76 17.45 7.06 6.13
N CYS A 77 16.96 5.96 6.70
CA CYS A 77 15.72 5.97 7.46
C CYS A 77 15.94 6.68 8.81
N HIS A 78 15.11 7.69 9.11
CA HIS A 78 15.03 8.18 10.49
C HIS A 78 14.26 7.18 11.37
N GLY A 79 15.01 6.52 12.25
CA GLY A 79 14.50 5.51 13.19
C GLY A 79 14.59 4.08 12.63
N SER A 80 13.97 3.14 13.33
CA SER A 80 13.94 1.72 12.96
C SER A 80 12.52 1.33 12.56
N PRO A 81 12.20 1.27 11.26
CA PRO A 81 10.86 0.93 10.81
C PRO A 81 10.41 -0.45 11.31
N VAL A 82 9.14 -0.56 11.69
CA VAL A 82 8.51 -1.78 12.20
C VAL A 82 7.21 -2.07 11.42
N PRO A 83 6.70 -3.32 11.37
CA PRO A 83 5.51 -3.69 10.58
C PRO A 83 4.20 -3.23 11.22
N ALA A 84 4.15 -1.97 11.63
CA ALA A 84 3.06 -1.34 12.35
C ALA A 84 3.06 0.18 12.11
N PRO A 85 1.98 0.89 12.47
CA PRO A 85 1.98 2.34 12.48
C PRO A 85 3.12 2.88 13.35
N PRO A 86 3.77 3.99 12.95
CA PRO A 86 3.43 4.85 11.82
C PRO A 86 4.02 4.42 10.48
N TYR A 87 4.80 3.33 10.42
CA TYR A 87 5.58 2.94 9.24
C TYR A 87 4.77 2.13 8.23
N VAL A 88 3.88 1.26 8.71
CA VAL A 88 2.99 0.44 7.87
C VAL A 88 1.56 0.64 8.32
N ILE A 89 0.68 1.05 7.41
CA ILE A 89 -0.73 1.31 7.65
C ILE A 89 -1.53 0.61 6.57
N VAL A 90 -2.55 -0.16 6.95
CA VAL A 90 -3.50 -0.75 6.00
C VAL A 90 -4.71 0.16 5.90
N THR A 91 -5.04 0.59 4.69
CA THR A 91 -6.17 1.48 4.41
C THR A 91 -7.21 0.76 3.54
N SER A 92 -8.33 1.41 3.28
CA SER A 92 -9.35 0.88 2.38
C SER A 92 -8.93 0.87 0.90
N ARG A 93 -7.78 1.47 0.56
CA ARG A 93 -7.17 1.37 -0.79
C ARG A 93 -6.12 0.28 -0.87
N GLY A 94 -5.52 -0.08 0.26
CA GLY A 94 -4.40 -1.00 0.35
C GLY A 94 -3.37 -0.58 1.39
N PRO A 95 -2.24 -1.30 1.49
CA PRO A 95 -1.17 -0.94 2.40
C PRO A 95 -0.44 0.33 1.93
N MET A 96 -0.06 1.14 2.91
CA MET A 96 0.74 2.34 2.77
C MET A 96 1.93 2.22 3.72
N VAL A 97 3.12 2.49 3.20
CA VAL A 97 4.32 2.62 4.01
C VAL A 97 4.87 4.03 3.96
N ARG A 98 5.45 4.47 5.08
CA ARG A 98 6.05 5.79 5.16
C ARG A 98 7.26 5.82 6.08
N VAL A 99 8.22 6.64 5.73
CA VAL A 99 9.40 6.90 6.54
C VAL A 99 9.87 8.34 6.34
N THR A 100 10.44 8.91 7.39
CA THR A 100 11.08 10.22 7.32
C THR A 100 12.51 10.02 6.82
N ILE A 101 12.90 10.80 5.81
CA ILE A 101 14.24 10.90 5.23
C ILE A 101 14.60 12.38 5.12
N ASP A 102 15.86 12.81 5.14
CA ASP A 102 16.19 14.20 4.76
C ASP A 102 16.03 14.30 3.23
N PRO A 103 15.09 15.08 2.65
CA PRO A 103 14.51 16.34 3.16
C PRO A 103 13.03 16.32 3.59
N GLY A 104 12.38 15.16 3.70
CA GLY A 104 10.95 15.10 4.05
C GLY A 104 10.43 13.71 4.43
N ARG A 105 9.29 13.33 3.88
CA ARG A 105 8.66 12.03 4.16
C ARG A 105 8.40 11.27 2.88
N LEU A 106 9.08 10.13 2.73
CA LEU A 106 8.79 9.20 1.66
C LEU A 106 7.51 8.44 2.01
N VAL A 107 6.54 8.47 1.10
CA VAL A 107 5.28 7.74 1.22
C VAL A 107 5.12 6.85 -0.02
N ILE A 108 4.91 5.56 0.20
CA ILE A 108 4.65 4.58 -0.84
C ILE A 108 3.27 3.97 -0.57
N ARG A 109 2.39 3.99 -1.56
CA ARG A 109 1.07 3.37 -1.49
C ARG A 109 0.95 2.27 -2.53
N PHE A 110 0.26 1.21 -2.13
CA PHE A 110 -0.10 0.09 -2.97
C PHE A 110 -1.62 0.07 -3.08
N ASP A 111 -2.16 0.71 -4.12
CA ASP A 111 -3.59 0.82 -4.34
C ASP A 111 -4.11 -0.46 -5.05
N ALA A 112 -4.68 -1.36 -4.26
CA ALA A 112 -5.35 -2.58 -4.72
C ALA A 112 -6.88 -2.42 -4.82
N PHE A 113 -7.40 -1.37 -4.19
CA PHE A 113 -8.80 -0.98 -4.21
C PHE A 113 -8.95 0.51 -4.56
N GLU A 114 -9.96 0.81 -5.35
CA GLU A 114 -10.43 2.17 -5.61
C GLU A 114 -11.57 2.52 -4.65
N VAL A 115 -11.62 3.77 -4.20
CA VAL A 115 -12.68 4.29 -3.32
C VAL A 115 -13.43 5.36 -4.09
N LEU A 116 -14.62 5.02 -4.56
CA LEU A 116 -15.53 5.94 -5.23
C LEU A 116 -16.45 6.56 -4.18
N ARG A 117 -16.34 7.88 -4.01
CA ARG A 117 -17.23 8.66 -3.13
C ARG A 117 -18.24 9.38 -3.99
N ASP A 118 -19.50 9.29 -3.60
CA ASP A 118 -20.54 10.10 -4.20
C ASP A 118 -20.39 11.55 -3.69
N PRO A 119 -20.65 12.57 -4.54
CA PRO A 119 -20.72 13.96 -4.08
C PRO A 119 -21.81 14.19 -3.01
N ASP A 120 -22.84 13.35 -2.96
CA ASP A 120 -23.82 13.35 -1.89
C ASP A 120 -23.24 12.69 -0.61
N PRO A 121 -23.08 13.46 0.49
CA PRO A 121 -22.50 12.94 1.73
C PRO A 121 -23.38 11.87 2.42
N GLU A 122 -24.66 11.76 2.07
CA GLU A 122 -25.56 10.73 2.61
C GLU A 122 -25.32 9.36 1.96
N ARG A 123 -24.66 9.32 0.80
CA ARG A 123 -24.35 8.08 0.09
C ARG A 123 -23.02 7.49 0.55
N ARG A 124 -23.04 6.18 0.81
CA ARG A 124 -21.84 5.45 1.22
C ARG A 124 -20.82 5.38 0.09
N ALA A 125 -19.55 5.47 0.46
CA ALA A 125 -18.46 5.18 -0.48
C ALA A 125 -18.58 3.72 -0.99
N THR A 126 -18.23 3.52 -2.25
CA THR A 126 -18.12 2.20 -2.86
C THR A 126 -16.64 1.88 -3.06
N TYR A 127 -16.24 0.71 -2.58
CA TYR A 127 -14.89 0.16 -2.70
C TYR A 127 -14.89 -0.79 -3.88
N HIS A 128 -13.97 -0.62 -4.82
CA HIS A 128 -13.83 -1.46 -6.00
C HIS A 128 -12.50 -2.16 -5.99
N ARG A 129 -12.48 -3.46 -6.27
CA ARG A 129 -11.23 -4.20 -6.48
C ARG A 129 -10.63 -3.79 -7.83
N CYS A 130 -9.38 -3.33 -7.83
CA CYS A 130 -8.64 -3.01 -9.06
C CYS A 130 -8.22 -4.28 -9.82
N ASP A 131 -7.91 -4.16 -11.10
CA ASP A 131 -7.18 -5.21 -11.83
C ASP A 131 -5.68 -5.00 -11.64
N GLY A 132 -5.12 -5.61 -10.58
CA GLY A 132 -3.74 -5.41 -10.16
C GLY A 132 -3.56 -4.49 -8.96
N VAL A 133 -2.32 -4.03 -8.74
CA VAL A 133 -1.94 -3.10 -7.67
C VAL A 133 -1.19 -1.92 -8.29
N THR A 134 -1.71 -0.71 -8.08
CA THR A 134 -1.03 0.51 -8.52
C THR A 134 -0.08 0.99 -7.43
N VAL A 135 1.21 1.10 -7.75
CA VAL A 135 2.21 1.67 -6.84
C VAL A 135 2.31 3.18 -7.06
N SER A 136 2.17 3.97 -6.01
CA SER A 136 2.46 5.41 -6.05
C SER A 136 3.51 5.78 -5.00
N VAL A 137 4.50 6.56 -5.41
CA VAL A 137 5.56 7.08 -4.54
C VAL A 137 5.48 8.61 -4.53
N SER A 138 5.58 9.20 -3.34
CA SER A 138 5.64 10.65 -3.14
C SER A 138 6.63 11.01 -2.05
N LEU A 139 7.21 12.20 -2.17
CA LEU A 139 8.02 12.84 -1.15
C LEU A 139 7.25 14.08 -0.67
N GLU A 140 6.82 14.06 0.59
CA GLU A 140 6.11 15.16 1.26
C GLU A 140 7.05 16.06 2.05
#